data_AF-A0AAD9J2P8-F1
#
_entry.id   AF-A0AAD9J2P8-F1
#
_cell.length_a   1.000
_cell.length_b   1.000
_cell.length_c   1.000
_cell.angle_alpha   90.00
_cell.angle_beta   90.00
_cell.angle_gamma   90.00
#
_symmetry.space_group_name_H-M   'P 1'
#
loop_
_entity.id
_entity.type
_entity.pdbx_description
1 polymer ?
#
loop_
_entity_poly.entity_id
_entity_poly.type
_entity_poly.pdbx_seq_one_letter_code
_entity_poly.pdbx_strand_id
1 'polypeptide(L)'
;MKRNRKDGVCYWFGLLKFLKFILQSVVSSPQYPQFLQDSITVFLRVLKDGDPQFISEQNSQQLRKLLLEIIHRIPANDHLKPYVKPILGLMFRLLEIDNEENVMVCLRIIIELHKQFRPQISGEVTQFLRFVKGIYKELPNHLQKVFEPRQQVKVKDISEINVELLLVETFTVTTILTEKKNNENQSLSVSRC
;
A
#
# COMPACT_ATOMS: atom_id res chain seq x y z
N MET A 1 -7.34 -26.79 14.58
CA MET A 1 -6.92 -25.62 15.35
C MET A 1 -6.87 -24.42 14.41
N LYS A 2 -7.96 -23.63 14.33
CA LYS A 2 -8.09 -22.47 13.41
C LYS A 2 -7.44 -21.26 14.06
N ARG A 3 -6.17 -20.97 13.71
CA ARG A 3 -5.43 -19.83 14.28
C ARG A 3 -5.93 -18.52 13.67
N ASN A 4 -6.47 -17.70 14.57
CA ASN A 4 -6.96 -16.32 14.50
C ASN A 4 -6.55 -15.44 13.33
N ARG A 5 -7.44 -15.36 12.32
CA ARG A 5 -7.52 -14.20 11.42
C ARG A 5 -8.25 -13.00 12.09
N LYS A 6 -8.97 -13.23 13.20
CA LYS A 6 -9.76 -12.20 13.93
C LYS A 6 -8.94 -11.39 14.94
N ASP A 7 -7.91 -12.00 15.55
CA ASP A 7 -7.10 -11.31 16.56
C ASP A 7 -6.20 -10.25 15.94
N GLY A 8 -5.56 -10.57 14.80
CA GLY A 8 -4.75 -9.61 14.05
C GLY A 8 -5.56 -8.37 13.68
N VAL A 9 -6.81 -8.53 13.23
CA VAL A 9 -7.72 -7.41 12.93
C VAL A 9 -8.01 -6.59 14.19
N CYS A 10 -8.23 -7.23 15.35
CA CYS A 10 -8.54 -6.51 16.59
C CYS A 10 -7.34 -5.70 17.13
N TYR A 11 -6.13 -6.28 17.13
CA TYR A 11 -4.90 -5.58 17.48
C TYR A 11 -4.62 -4.43 16.53
N TRP A 12 -4.85 -4.66 15.24
CA TRP A 12 -4.58 -3.68 14.20
C TRP A 12 -5.59 -2.52 14.26
N PHE A 13 -6.87 -2.79 14.52
CA PHE A 13 -7.89 -1.77 14.86
C PHE A 13 -7.55 -1.03 16.16
N GLY A 14 -6.99 -1.71 17.15
CA GLY A 14 -6.52 -1.13 18.41
C GLY A 14 -5.35 -0.16 18.20
N LEU A 15 -4.31 -0.59 17.50
CA LEU A 15 -3.19 0.23 17.05
C LEU A 15 -3.70 1.42 16.22
N LEU A 16 -4.75 1.18 15.42
CA LEU A 16 -5.37 2.19 14.59
C LEU A 16 -5.95 3.36 15.40
N LYS A 17 -6.75 2.99 16.40
CA LYS A 17 -7.37 3.92 17.34
C LYS A 17 -6.31 4.62 18.19
N PHE A 18 -5.30 3.89 18.64
CA PHE A 18 -4.20 4.43 19.42
C PHE A 18 -3.40 5.47 18.64
N LEU A 19 -3.04 5.17 17.39
CA LEU A 19 -2.36 6.10 16.51
C LEU A 19 -3.21 7.36 16.24
N LYS A 20 -4.52 7.18 16.01
CA LYS A 20 -5.44 8.32 15.81
C LYS A 20 -5.52 9.20 17.07
N PHE A 21 -5.55 8.60 18.25
CA PHE A 21 -5.53 9.31 19.52
C PHE A 21 -4.21 10.08 19.73
N ILE A 22 -3.06 9.45 19.45
CA ILE A 22 -1.76 10.11 19.51
C ILE A 22 -1.71 11.30 18.54
N LEU A 23 -2.11 11.11 17.28
CA LEU A 23 -2.11 12.19 16.30
C LEU A 23 -2.99 13.36 16.77
N GLN A 24 -4.16 13.09 17.35
CA GLN A 24 -5.04 14.13 17.89
C GLN A 24 -4.43 14.88 19.07
N SER A 25 -3.72 14.17 19.95
CA SER A 25 -2.95 14.78 21.05
C SER A 25 -1.83 15.66 20.52
N VAL A 26 -1.06 15.18 19.53
CA VAL A 26 0.08 15.89 18.94
C VAL A 26 -0.36 17.15 18.20
N VAL A 27 -1.53 17.16 17.56
CA VAL A 27 -2.09 18.34 16.86
C VAL A 27 -2.40 19.49 17.82
N SER A 28 -2.64 19.19 19.10
CA SER A 28 -2.90 20.20 20.12
C SER A 28 -1.60 20.82 20.67
N SER A 29 -0.43 20.28 20.29
CA SER A 29 0.87 20.79 20.71
C SER A 29 1.32 21.98 19.85
N PRO A 30 1.95 23.01 20.43
CA PRO A 30 2.55 24.11 19.68
C PRO A 30 3.68 23.65 18.74
N GLN A 31 4.24 22.47 18.95
CA GLN A 31 5.32 21.89 18.13
C GLN A 31 4.79 21.12 16.90
N TYR A 32 3.47 21.04 16.74
CA TYR A 32 2.83 20.28 15.66
C TYR A 32 3.34 20.62 14.26
N PRO A 33 3.53 21.91 13.87
CA PRO A 33 3.97 22.24 12.51
C PRO A 33 5.36 21.67 12.18
N GLN A 34 6.29 21.75 13.14
CA GLN A 34 7.65 21.22 12.98
C GLN A 34 7.63 19.69 12.91
N PHE A 35 6.91 19.05 13.84
CA PHE A 35 6.73 17.60 13.82
C PHE A 35 6.14 17.11 12.49
N LEU A 36 5.13 17.82 11.98
CA LEU A 36 4.48 17.48 10.72
C LEU A 36 5.45 17.58 9.55
N GLN A 37 6.24 18.66 9.49
CA GLN A 37 7.25 18.87 8.46
C GLN A 37 8.26 17.72 8.41
N ASP A 38 8.85 17.40 9.56
CA ASP A 38 9.89 16.37 9.67
C ASP A 38 9.30 14.99 9.36
N SER A 39 8.12 14.68 9.90
CA SER A 39 7.44 13.40 9.68
C SER A 39 7.09 13.18 8.22
N ILE A 40 6.43 14.15 7.57
CA ILE A 40 6.05 14.03 6.15
C ILE A 40 7.29 13.89 5.27
N THR A 41 8.34 14.66 5.54
CA THR A 41 9.60 14.58 4.78
C THR A 41 10.20 13.18 4.84
N VAL A 42 10.27 12.59 6.04
CA VAL A 42 10.77 11.23 6.22
C VAL A 42 9.85 10.20 5.56
N PHE A 43 8.54 10.29 5.77
CA PHE A 43 7.59 9.32 5.21
C PHE A 43 7.63 9.32 3.68
N LEU A 44 7.60 10.50 3.06
CA LEU A 44 7.67 10.61 1.60
C LEU A 44 9.01 10.10 1.06
N ARG A 45 10.11 10.35 1.75
CA ARG A 45 11.43 9.83 1.36
C ARG A 45 11.46 8.30 1.38
N VAL A 46 11.02 7.68 2.48
CA VAL A 46 10.98 6.21 2.62
C VAL A 46 10.08 5.58 1.56
N LEU A 47 8.91 6.17 1.30
CA LEU A 47 7.98 5.68 0.27
C LEU A 47 8.50 5.88 -1.17
N LYS A 48 9.29 6.93 -1.40
CA LYS A 48 9.85 7.25 -2.72
C LYS A 48 11.07 6.40 -3.07
N ASP A 49 11.94 6.16 -2.09
CA ASP A 49 13.23 5.48 -2.27
C ASP A 49 13.11 3.96 -2.09
N GLY A 50 12.07 3.49 -1.40
CA GLY A 50 11.83 2.06 -1.20
C GLY A 50 11.21 1.39 -2.43
N ASP A 51 11.73 0.22 -2.79
CA ASP A 51 11.20 -0.61 -3.88
C ASP A 51 9.82 -1.21 -3.56
N PRO A 52 8.92 -1.35 -4.55
CA PRO A 52 7.65 -2.05 -4.38
C PRO A 52 7.86 -3.49 -3.89
N GLN A 53 7.08 -3.87 -2.90
CA GLN A 53 7.12 -5.21 -2.31
C GLN A 53 5.76 -5.89 -2.55
N PHE A 54 5.80 -7.11 -3.09
CA PHE A 54 4.60 -7.85 -3.51
C PHE A 54 4.33 -9.09 -2.66
N ILE A 55 5.16 -9.35 -1.64
CA ILE A 55 4.99 -10.42 -0.65
C ILE A 55 4.42 -9.78 0.61
N SER A 56 3.20 -10.16 1.00
CA SER A 56 2.47 -9.51 2.10
C SER A 56 3.14 -9.68 3.46
N GLU A 57 3.80 -10.81 3.69
CA GLU A 57 4.46 -11.15 4.95
C GLU A 57 5.81 -10.45 5.13
N GLN A 58 6.28 -9.71 4.13
CA GLN A 58 7.56 -9.02 4.20
C GLN A 58 7.45 -7.75 5.05
N ASN A 59 8.36 -7.59 6.02
CA ASN A 59 8.39 -6.44 6.93
C ASN A 59 8.44 -5.10 6.18
N SER A 60 9.16 -5.03 5.07
CA SER A 60 9.24 -3.84 4.22
C SER A 60 7.86 -3.44 3.65
N GLN A 61 7.03 -4.41 3.26
CA GLN A 61 5.68 -4.14 2.80
C GLN A 61 4.78 -3.66 3.95
N GLN A 62 4.84 -4.32 5.10
CA GLN A 62 4.07 -3.92 6.27
C GLN A 62 4.40 -2.49 6.72
N LEU A 63 5.68 -2.12 6.69
CA LEU A 63 6.13 -0.76 6.95
C LEU A 63 5.56 0.23 5.94
N ARG A 64 5.66 -0.09 4.64
CA ARG A 64 5.16 0.77 3.55
C ARG A 64 3.66 1.04 3.69
N LYS A 65 2.87 -0.01 3.94
CA LYS A 65 1.43 0.09 4.21
C LYS A 65 1.13 0.93 5.46
N LEU A 66 1.85 0.70 6.54
CA LEU A 66 1.69 1.46 7.79
C LEU A 66 1.96 2.96 7.57
N LEU A 67 3.01 3.32 6.82
CA LEU A 67 3.32 4.72 6.51
C LEU A 67 2.20 5.39 5.71
N LEU A 68 1.65 4.72 4.69
CA LEU A 68 0.51 5.23 3.91
C LEU A 68 -0.71 5.47 4.82
N GLU A 69 -0.98 4.54 5.73
CA GLU A 69 -2.09 4.69 6.67
C GLU A 69 -1.90 5.77 7.71
N ILE A 70 -0.66 6.00 8.16
CA ILE A 70 -0.31 7.14 9.01
C ILE A 70 -0.63 8.43 8.25
N ILE A 71 -0.14 8.57 7.00
CA ILE A 71 -0.40 9.75 6.15
C ILE A 71 -1.90 9.98 5.99
N HIS A 72 -2.68 8.94 5.70
CA HIS A 72 -4.13 9.03 5.54
C HIS A 72 -4.86 9.52 6.80
N ARG A 73 -4.27 9.39 7.99
CA ARG A 73 -4.88 9.80 9.26
C ARG A 73 -4.44 11.15 9.77
N ILE A 74 -3.47 11.79 9.13
CA ILE A 74 -3.07 13.14 9.50
C ILE A 74 -4.28 14.05 9.26
N PRO A 75 -4.69 14.85 10.27
CA PRO A 75 -5.82 15.74 10.11
C PRO A 75 -5.49 16.83 9.09
N ALA A 76 -6.46 17.11 8.23
CA ALA A 76 -6.33 18.16 7.25
C ALA A 76 -6.64 19.52 7.84
N ASN A 77 -5.58 20.16 8.30
CA ASN A 77 -5.56 21.53 8.77
C ASN A 77 -4.68 22.38 7.85
N ASP A 78 -4.58 23.67 8.15
CA ASP A 78 -3.79 24.60 7.35
C ASP A 78 -2.29 24.28 7.35
N HIS A 79 -1.78 23.64 8.40
CA HIS A 79 -0.38 23.20 8.45
C HIS A 79 -0.07 22.08 7.46
N LEU A 80 -1.06 21.25 7.08
CA LEU A 80 -0.87 20.21 6.08
C LEU A 80 -0.82 20.75 4.65
N LYS A 81 -1.46 21.90 4.39
CA LYS A 81 -1.65 22.49 3.06
C LYS A 81 -0.38 22.60 2.21
N PRO A 82 0.80 23.00 2.73
CA PRO A 82 2.04 23.06 1.96
C PRO A 82 2.51 21.69 1.44
N TYR A 83 2.14 20.61 2.14
CA TYR A 83 2.57 19.25 1.83
C TYR A 83 1.58 18.48 0.95
N VAL A 84 0.39 19.02 0.69
CA VAL A 84 -0.66 18.34 -0.10
C VAL A 84 -0.15 18.00 -1.51
N LYS A 85 0.49 18.95 -2.19
CA LYS A 85 1.01 18.73 -3.55
C LYS A 85 2.09 17.63 -3.61
N PRO A 86 3.15 17.63 -2.79
CA PRO A 86 4.13 16.54 -2.82
C PRO A 86 3.55 15.19 -2.37
N ILE A 87 2.59 15.17 -1.44
CA ILE A 87 1.88 13.93 -1.08
C ILE A 87 1.12 13.39 -2.30
N LEU A 88 0.28 14.20 -2.94
CA LEU A 88 -0.50 13.79 -4.11
C LEU A 88 0.39 13.30 -5.26
N GLY A 89 1.45 14.03 -5.58
CA GLY A 89 2.38 13.63 -6.64
C GLY A 89 3.03 12.27 -6.36
N LEU A 90 3.40 11.98 -5.11
CA LEU A 90 3.88 10.64 -4.74
C LEU A 90 2.76 9.61 -4.85
N MET A 91 1.57 9.87 -4.31
CA MET A 91 0.45 8.92 -4.35
C MET A 91 0.11 8.51 -5.79
N PHE A 92 0.05 9.47 -6.73
CA PHE A 92 -0.19 9.17 -8.15
C PHE A 92 0.89 8.28 -8.77
N ARG A 93 2.17 8.51 -8.42
CA ARG A 93 3.25 7.62 -8.85
C ARG A 93 3.08 6.21 -8.29
N LEU A 94 2.68 6.08 -7.02
CA LEU A 94 2.50 4.78 -6.37
C LEU A 94 1.36 3.97 -7.00
N LEU A 95 0.32 4.62 -7.56
CA LEU A 95 -0.78 3.91 -8.25
C LEU A 95 -0.31 3.02 -9.41
N GLU A 96 0.83 3.33 -10.03
CA GLU A 96 1.35 2.59 -11.19
C GLU A 96 2.32 1.45 -10.80
N ILE A 97 2.95 1.53 -9.62
CA ILE A 97 4.09 0.68 -9.26
C ILE A 97 3.90 -0.16 -8.00
N ASP A 98 2.98 0.20 -7.10
CA ASP A 98 2.74 -0.50 -5.84
C ASP A 98 1.72 -1.65 -6.00
N ASN A 99 1.60 -2.47 -4.96
CA ASN A 99 0.59 -3.54 -4.88
C ASN A 99 -0.82 -2.98 -4.62
N GLU A 100 -1.86 -3.76 -4.94
CA GLU A 100 -3.27 -3.39 -4.76
C GLU A 100 -3.59 -2.85 -3.36
N GLU A 101 -3.11 -3.49 -2.30
CA GLU A 101 -3.41 -3.06 -0.93
C GLU A 101 -2.91 -1.63 -0.66
N ASN A 102 -1.70 -1.30 -1.12
CA ASN A 102 -1.13 0.03 -1.00
C ASN A 102 -1.83 1.02 -1.92
N VAL A 103 -2.13 0.62 -3.17
CA VAL A 103 -2.86 1.43 -4.15
C VAL A 103 -4.24 1.85 -3.61
N MET A 104 -4.94 0.94 -2.92
CA MET A 104 -6.23 1.24 -2.29
C MET A 104 -6.14 2.29 -1.19
N VAL A 105 -5.05 2.30 -0.40
CA VAL A 105 -4.81 3.36 0.58
C VAL A 105 -4.44 4.67 -0.11
N CYS A 106 -3.61 4.64 -1.16
CA CYS A 106 -3.24 5.81 -1.95
C CYS A 106 -4.45 6.51 -2.57
N LEU A 107 -5.40 5.75 -3.13
CA LEU A 107 -6.66 6.29 -3.67
C LEU A 107 -7.48 7.01 -2.58
N ARG A 108 -7.57 6.45 -1.38
CA ARG A 108 -8.27 7.10 -0.26
C ARG A 108 -7.62 8.41 0.15
N ILE A 109 -6.28 8.45 0.21
CA ILE A 109 -5.52 9.69 0.47
C ILE A 109 -5.81 10.74 -0.59
N ILE A 110 -5.75 10.37 -1.87
CA ILE A 110 -6.02 11.27 -2.99
C ILE A 110 -7.44 11.86 -2.86
N ILE A 111 -8.45 11.01 -2.68
CA ILE A 111 -9.85 11.43 -2.56
C ILE A 111 -10.03 12.41 -1.38
N GLU A 112 -9.50 12.08 -0.20
CA GLU A 112 -9.67 12.91 1.00
C GLU A 112 -9.00 14.28 0.85
N LEU A 113 -7.76 14.32 0.35
CA LEU A 113 -7.04 15.57 0.11
C LEU A 113 -7.71 16.43 -0.98
N HIS A 114 -8.22 15.81 -2.04
CA HIS A 114 -8.97 16.53 -3.08
C HIS A 114 -10.29 17.10 -2.56
N LYS A 115 -10.99 16.36 -1.70
CA LYS A 115 -12.25 16.80 -1.09
C LYS A 115 -12.05 18.01 -0.17
N GLN A 116 -11.00 17.99 0.64
CA GLN A 116 -10.77 19.00 1.67
C GLN A 116 -10.11 20.27 1.13
N PHE A 117 -9.06 20.14 0.33
CA PHE A 117 -8.27 21.29 -0.11
C PHE A 117 -8.64 21.80 -1.50
N ARG A 118 -9.39 21.01 -2.29
CA ARG A 118 -9.71 21.29 -3.70
C ARG A 118 -8.49 21.81 -4.49
N PRO A 119 -7.35 21.11 -4.44
CA PRO A 119 -6.17 21.52 -5.18
C PRO A 119 -6.49 21.53 -6.68
N GLN A 120 -5.83 22.42 -7.43
CA GLN A 120 -5.98 22.46 -8.87
C GLN A 120 -5.62 21.10 -9.47
N ILE A 121 -6.49 20.60 -10.36
CA ILE A 121 -6.27 19.35 -11.07
C ILE A 121 -5.07 19.54 -11.99
N SER A 122 -3.99 18.81 -11.70
CA SER A 122 -2.72 18.86 -12.43
C SER A 122 -2.68 17.77 -13.53
N GLY A 123 -1.59 17.74 -14.31
CA GLY A 123 -1.34 16.67 -15.29
C GLY A 123 -1.27 15.25 -14.71
N GLU A 124 -1.12 15.11 -13.39
CA GLU A 124 -1.08 13.80 -12.70
C GLU A 124 -2.40 13.04 -12.86
N VAL A 125 -3.54 13.73 -12.82
CA VAL A 125 -4.86 13.12 -13.05
C VAL A 125 -4.99 12.63 -14.49
N THR A 126 -4.48 13.38 -15.46
CA THR A 126 -4.48 12.96 -16.87
C THR A 126 -3.62 11.73 -17.08
N GLN A 127 -2.44 11.66 -16.45
CA GLN A 127 -1.58 10.48 -16.49
C GLN A 127 -2.28 9.26 -15.88
N PHE A 128 -2.91 9.42 -14.71
CA PHE A 128 -3.67 8.35 -14.07
C PHE A 128 -4.80 7.80 -14.96
N LEU A 129 -5.61 8.68 -15.57
CA LEU A 129 -6.68 8.24 -16.46
C LEU A 129 -6.14 7.51 -17.71
N ARG A 130 -4.98 7.92 -18.22
CA ARG A 130 -4.30 7.23 -19.32
C ARG A 130 -3.83 5.85 -18.87
N PHE A 131 -3.26 5.74 -17.68
CA PHE A 131 -2.85 4.47 -17.09
C PHE A 131 -4.05 3.52 -16.94
N VAL A 132 -5.14 3.98 -16.31
CA VAL A 132 -6.38 3.18 -16.15
C VAL A 132 -6.92 2.73 -17.51
N LYS A 133 -6.96 3.63 -18.50
CA LYS A 133 -7.37 3.27 -19.87
C LYS A 133 -6.48 2.17 -20.46
N GLY A 134 -5.17 2.21 -20.20
CA GLY A 134 -4.23 1.16 -20.59
C GLY A 134 -4.58 -0.19 -19.97
N ILE A 135 -4.82 -0.23 -18.65
CA ILE A 135 -5.22 -1.46 -17.94
C ILE A 135 -6.50 -2.06 -18.53
N TYR A 136 -7.55 -1.25 -18.76
CA TYR A 136 -8.79 -1.74 -19.36
C TYR A 136 -8.62 -2.21 -20.81
N LYS A 137 -7.70 -1.63 -21.57
CA LYS A 137 -7.40 -2.07 -22.94
C LYS A 137 -6.67 -3.41 -22.95
N GLU A 138 -5.77 -3.66 -21.99
CA GLU A 138 -5.02 -4.91 -21.87
C GLU A 138 -5.78 -6.01 -21.13
N LEU A 139 -6.84 -5.66 -20.39
CA LEU A 139 -7.63 -6.61 -19.61
C LEU A 139 -8.11 -7.83 -20.43
N PRO A 140 -8.67 -7.69 -21.66
CA PRO A 140 -9.08 -8.82 -22.48
C PRO A 140 -7.96 -9.85 -22.72
N ASN A 141 -6.70 -9.39 -22.84
CA ASN A 141 -5.54 -10.25 -23.06
C ASN A 141 -5.18 -11.09 -21.83
N HIS A 142 -5.64 -10.68 -20.64
CA HIS A 142 -5.34 -11.32 -19.36
C HIS A 142 -6.54 -12.07 -18.77
N LEU A 143 -7.74 -11.95 -19.34
CA LEU A 143 -8.97 -12.54 -18.79
C LEU A 143 -8.85 -14.04 -18.49
N GLN A 144 -8.26 -14.83 -19.38
CA GLN A 144 -8.06 -16.26 -19.15
C GLN A 144 -7.21 -16.51 -17.90
N LYS A 145 -6.09 -15.78 -17.75
CA LYS A 145 -5.20 -15.89 -16.59
C LYS A 145 -5.85 -15.41 -15.29
N VAL A 146 -6.85 -14.52 -15.36
CA VAL A 146 -7.57 -14.01 -14.19
C VAL A 146 -8.57 -15.06 -13.66
N PHE A 147 -9.30 -15.73 -14.54
CA PHE A 147 -10.39 -16.63 -14.17
C PHE A 147 -10.01 -18.11 -14.11
N GLU A 148 -8.84 -18.51 -14.64
CA GLU A 148 -8.37 -19.89 -14.57
C GLU A 148 -7.98 -20.31 -13.13
N PRO A 149 -8.45 -21.48 -12.66
CA PRO A 149 -8.03 -22.03 -11.38
C PRO A 149 -6.53 -22.35 -11.39
N ARG A 150 -5.74 -21.63 -10.58
CA ARG A 150 -4.29 -21.86 -10.49
C ARG A 150 -3.97 -23.01 -9.56
N GLN A 151 -3.00 -23.82 -9.97
CA GLN A 151 -2.38 -24.81 -9.09
C GLN A 151 -1.48 -24.10 -8.07
N GLN A 152 -1.49 -24.60 -6.83
CA GLN A 152 -0.64 -24.05 -5.76
C GLN A 152 0.84 -24.23 -6.12
N VAL A 153 1.57 -23.12 -6.18
CA VAL A 153 3.03 -23.15 -6.40
C VAL A 153 3.69 -23.65 -5.11
N LYS A 154 4.36 -24.81 -5.20
CA LYS A 154 5.13 -25.41 -4.12
C LYS A 154 6.61 -25.22 -4.40
N VAL A 155 7.33 -24.60 -3.48
CA VAL A 155 8.76 -24.30 -3.65
C VAL A 155 9.51 -24.78 -2.41
N LYS A 156 10.78 -25.18 -2.56
CA LYS A 156 11.58 -25.66 -1.43
C LYS A 156 12.03 -24.52 -0.53
N ASP A 157 12.37 -23.38 -1.14
CA ASP A 157 12.82 -22.16 -0.46
C ASP A 157 12.26 -20.90 -1.14
N ILE A 158 12.04 -19.83 -0.37
CA ILE A 158 11.54 -18.53 -0.87
C ILE A 158 12.55 -17.89 -1.83
N SER A 159 13.84 -18.15 -1.63
CA SER A 159 14.94 -17.64 -2.46
C SER A 159 14.99 -18.24 -3.87
N GLU A 160 14.31 -19.36 -4.13
CA GLU A 160 14.20 -19.97 -5.46
C GLU A 160 13.10 -19.34 -6.32
N ILE A 161 12.31 -18.43 -5.74
CA ILE A 161 11.16 -17.81 -6.38
C ILE A 161 11.62 -16.61 -7.21
N ASN A 162 11.47 -16.69 -8.53
CA ASN A 162 11.53 -15.49 -9.37
C ASN A 162 10.19 -14.74 -9.28
N VAL A 163 10.14 -13.81 -8.32
CA VAL A 163 8.95 -12.98 -8.04
C VAL A 163 8.53 -12.20 -9.28
N GLU A 164 9.46 -11.70 -10.09
CA GLU A 164 9.16 -10.89 -11.26
C GLU A 164 8.42 -11.68 -12.35
N LEU A 165 8.84 -12.93 -12.60
CA LEU A 165 8.12 -13.84 -13.52
C LEU A 165 6.73 -14.20 -13.00
N LEU A 166 6.60 -14.48 -11.69
CA LEU A 166 5.30 -14.76 -11.09
C LEU A 166 4.35 -13.57 -11.21
N LEU A 167 4.83 -12.35 -11.02
CA LEU A 167 4.02 -11.13 -11.12
C LEU A 167 3.55 -10.81 -12.54
N VAL A 168 4.22 -11.31 -13.58
CA VAL A 168 3.77 -11.19 -14.99
C VAL A 168 2.60 -12.11 -15.26
N GLU A 169 2.59 -13.27 -14.63
CA GLU A 169 1.53 -14.26 -14.83
C GLU A 169 0.39 -14.10 -13.84
N THR A 170 0.58 -13.38 -12.72
CA THR A 170 -0.34 -13.35 -11.57
C THR A 170 -1.17 -12.08 -11.47
N PHE A 171 -2.48 -12.24 -11.68
CA PHE A 171 -3.49 -11.17 -11.63
C PHE A 171 -4.47 -11.32 -10.47
N THR A 172 -4.25 -12.32 -9.59
CA THR A 172 -5.05 -12.59 -8.39
C THR A 172 -4.12 -13.05 -7.27
N VAL A 173 -4.53 -12.89 -6.01
CA VAL A 173 -3.73 -13.32 -4.85
C VAL A 173 -3.32 -14.79 -4.99
N THR A 174 -2.01 -15.05 -5.06
CA THR A 174 -1.46 -16.39 -5.21
C THR A 174 -0.75 -16.82 -3.94
N THR A 175 -1.21 -17.92 -3.36
CA THR A 175 -0.60 -18.53 -2.18
C THR A 175 0.55 -19.43 -2.59
N ILE A 176 1.74 -19.16 -2.06
CA ILE A 176 2.94 -19.98 -2.24
C ILE A 176 3.17 -20.81 -0.98
N LEU A 177 3.37 -22.11 -1.15
CA LEU A 177 3.68 -23.04 -0.04
C LEU A 177 5.17 -23.41 -0.08
N THR A 178 5.87 -23.23 1.04
CA THR A 178 7.29 -23.60 1.15
C THR A 178 7.47 -24.95 1.86
N GLU A 179 8.35 -25.81 1.36
CA GLU A 179 8.66 -27.11 1.98
C GLU A 179 9.64 -27.02 3.17
N LYS A 180 10.33 -25.88 3.37
CA LYS A 180 11.25 -25.69 4.49
C LYS A 180 10.50 -25.55 5.83
N LYS A 181 10.77 -26.51 6.71
CA LYS A 181 10.18 -26.69 8.04
C LYS A 181 10.73 -25.65 9.04
N ASN A 182 10.22 -24.43 9.03
CA ASN A 182 10.05 -23.69 10.29
C ASN A 182 8.72 -24.12 10.91
N ASN A 183 8.57 -24.03 12.23
CA ASN A 183 7.54 -24.69 13.05
C ASN A 183 6.05 -24.41 12.69
N GLU A 184 5.77 -23.67 11.62
CA GLU A 184 4.44 -23.51 11.02
C GLU A 184 4.62 -23.58 9.51
N ASN A 185 3.81 -24.36 8.79
CA ASN A 185 3.75 -24.31 7.32
C ASN A 185 3.48 -22.86 6.89
N GLN A 186 4.51 -22.09 6.59
CA GLN A 186 4.39 -20.66 6.33
C GLN A 186 3.96 -20.50 4.87
N SER A 187 2.65 -20.34 4.66
CA SER A 187 2.12 -19.94 3.36
C SER A 187 2.40 -18.46 3.17
N LEU A 188 3.02 -18.10 2.04
CA LEU A 188 3.20 -16.71 1.65
C LEU A 188 2.11 -16.30 0.67
N SER A 189 1.72 -15.03 0.70
CA SER A 189 0.77 -14.46 -0.24
C SER A 189 1.48 -13.45 -1.13
N VAL A 190 1.40 -13.68 -2.43
CA VAL A 190 1.96 -12.79 -3.46
C VAL A 190 0.83 -12.26 -4.32
N SER A 191 0.73 -10.94 -4.43
CA SER A 191 -0.23 -10.29 -5.32
C SER A 191 0.32 -8.99 -5.89
N ARG A 192 0.01 -8.77 -7.17
CA ARG A 192 0.23 -7.50 -7.85
C ARG A 192 -1.05 -6.70 -7.97
N CYS A 193 -2.11 -7.38 -8.41
CA CYS A 193 -3.44 -6.85 -8.64
C CYS A 193 -4.36 -7.04 -7.44
#